data_AF-A0A7Y4V8H1-F1
#
_entry.id   AF-A0A7Y4V8H1-F1
#
_cell.length_a   1.000
_cell.length_b   1.000
_cell.length_c   1.000
_cell.angle_alpha   90.00
_cell.angle_beta   90.00
_cell.angle_gamma   90.00
#
_symmetry.space_group_name_H-M   'P 1'
#
loop_
_entity.id
_entity.type
_entity.pdbx_description
1 polymer ?
#
loop_
_entity_poly.entity_id
_entity_poly.type
_entity_poly.pdbx_seq_one_letter_code
_entity_poly.pdbx_strand_id
1 'polypeptide(L)'
;MRITPLEIRQKAFERVLRGYDKDEVNAYLQSLSQEWERMQDDIKEIRIKYEATEREVSKLREVESSLYKTLKTAEDTGANVIDQANKTAELILREAQMKADSMVNEAKSKAKNSIEEAEYVSKQLLAEMEERVKMLGQHYKTLELHKDNLLSDMKRLAAETIDRVERAKTAARDFDPDQHLALAKRESKRTLFPNAEVEREIKNAMALPSQEAVKEVPQPVFSTEFKAQKSFFDDIQ
;
A
#
# COMPACT_ATOMS: atom_id res chain seq x y z
N MET A 1 -98.75 -58.21 -1.49
CA MET A 1 -99.01 -59.65 -1.70
C MET A 1 -100.50 -59.92 -1.55
N ARG A 2 -101.03 -60.92 -2.26
CA ARG A 2 -102.49 -61.17 -2.43
C ARG A 2 -103.09 -62.21 -1.46
N ILE A 3 -102.31 -62.85 -0.58
CA ILE A 3 -102.81 -63.81 0.43
C ILE A 3 -101.97 -63.71 1.73
N THR A 4 -102.64 -63.63 2.88
CA THR A 4 -102.10 -63.54 4.25
C THR A 4 -102.23 -64.87 5.01
N PRO A 5 -101.45 -65.12 6.08
CA PRO A 5 -101.63 -66.31 6.93
C PRO A 5 -103.07 -66.45 7.44
N LEU A 6 -103.72 -65.31 7.73
CA LEU A 6 -105.11 -65.26 8.17
C LEU A 6 -106.07 -65.69 7.06
N GLU A 7 -105.86 -65.23 5.83
CA GLU A 7 -106.66 -65.65 4.67
C GLU A 7 -106.46 -67.13 4.34
N ILE A 8 -105.29 -67.71 4.62
CA ILE A 8 -105.04 -69.16 4.50
C ILE A 8 -105.85 -69.92 5.56
N ARG A 9 -105.87 -69.47 6.83
CA ARG A 9 -106.65 -70.11 7.91
C ARG A 9 -108.16 -70.03 7.70
N GLN A 10 -108.63 -68.91 7.15
CA GLN A 10 -110.07 -68.64 6.97
C GLN A 10 -110.61 -69.14 5.62
N LYS A 11 -109.77 -69.78 4.79
CA LYS A 11 -110.19 -70.22 3.46
C LYS A 11 -111.24 -71.32 3.56
N ALA A 12 -112.45 -71.01 3.10
CA ALA A 12 -113.51 -72.00 2.89
C ALA A 12 -113.47 -72.52 1.45
N PHE A 13 -113.75 -73.82 1.27
CA PHE A 13 -113.90 -74.49 -0.01
C PHE A 13 -115.34 -74.95 -0.21
N GLU A 14 -115.79 -74.99 -1.47
CA GLU A 14 -117.09 -75.56 -1.84
C GLU A 14 -117.11 -77.08 -1.62
N ARG A 15 -118.27 -77.63 -1.27
CA ARG A 15 -118.45 -79.07 -1.03
C ARG A 15 -118.92 -79.77 -2.30
N VAL A 16 -118.22 -80.83 -2.69
CA VAL A 16 -118.53 -81.67 -3.86
C VAL A 16 -118.56 -83.15 -3.46
N LEU A 17 -119.39 -83.94 -4.14
CA LEU A 17 -119.53 -85.38 -3.88
C LEU A 17 -118.22 -86.10 -4.29
N ARG A 18 -117.51 -86.70 -3.32
CA ARG A 18 -116.13 -87.26 -3.42
C ARG A 18 -114.99 -86.22 -3.43
N GLY A 19 -114.90 -85.38 -2.40
CA GLY A 19 -113.77 -84.47 -2.16
C GLY A 19 -112.76 -84.99 -1.12
N TYR A 20 -111.72 -84.20 -0.85
CA TYR A 20 -110.75 -84.44 0.22
C TYR A 20 -111.40 -84.36 1.62
N ASP A 21 -110.77 -85.00 2.61
CA ASP A 21 -111.19 -84.91 4.01
C ASP A 21 -111.03 -83.46 4.50
N LYS A 22 -112.12 -82.92 5.05
CA LYS A 22 -112.18 -81.54 5.54
C LYS A 22 -111.20 -81.31 6.69
N ASP A 23 -111.07 -82.27 7.61
CA ASP A 23 -110.27 -82.08 8.81
C ASP A 23 -108.77 -82.17 8.50
N GLU A 24 -108.38 -83.05 7.57
CA GLU A 24 -107.01 -83.14 7.06
C GLU A 24 -106.60 -81.87 6.29
N VAL A 25 -107.47 -81.36 5.41
CA VAL A 25 -107.23 -80.11 4.68
C VAL A 25 -107.11 -78.91 5.62
N ASN A 26 -107.97 -78.82 6.65
CA ASN A 26 -107.88 -77.75 7.64
C ASN A 26 -106.59 -77.82 8.46
N ALA A 27 -106.16 -79.02 8.88
CA ALA A 27 -104.89 -79.20 9.58
C ALA A 27 -103.70 -78.79 8.70
N TYR A 28 -103.72 -79.14 7.41
CA TYR A 28 -102.70 -78.71 6.46
C TYR A 28 -102.69 -77.19 6.25
N LEU A 29 -103.86 -76.56 6.05
CA LEU A 29 -103.96 -75.09 5.94
C LEU A 29 -103.44 -74.38 7.20
N GLN A 30 -103.65 -74.96 8.37
CA GLN A 30 -103.17 -74.42 9.64
C GLN A 30 -101.64 -74.49 9.75
N SER A 31 -101.04 -75.63 9.39
CA SER A 31 -99.59 -75.77 9.28
C SER A 31 -99.01 -74.82 8.23
N LEU A 32 -99.63 -74.74 7.05
CA LEU A 32 -99.20 -73.85 5.97
C LEU A 32 -99.25 -72.38 6.40
N SER A 33 -100.29 -71.99 7.15
CA SER A 33 -100.38 -70.62 7.68
C SER A 33 -99.25 -70.28 8.65
N GLN A 34 -98.84 -71.23 9.50
CA GLN A 34 -97.73 -71.02 10.44
C GLN A 34 -96.39 -70.91 9.71
N GLU A 35 -96.11 -71.78 8.73
CA GLU A 35 -94.90 -71.68 7.93
C GLU A 35 -94.88 -70.40 7.08
N TRP A 36 -96.03 -69.95 6.58
CA TRP A 36 -96.14 -68.68 5.87
C TRP A 36 -95.88 -67.47 6.77
N GLU A 37 -96.33 -67.52 8.02
CA GLU A 37 -96.06 -66.49 9.03
C GLU A 37 -94.57 -66.45 9.38
N ARG A 38 -93.95 -67.61 9.67
CA ARG A 38 -92.50 -67.72 9.88
C ARG A 38 -91.70 -67.16 8.72
N MET A 39 -92.01 -67.57 7.49
CA MET A 39 -91.32 -67.10 6.30
C MET A 39 -91.46 -65.58 6.11
N GLN A 40 -92.61 -65.00 6.45
CA GLN A 40 -92.77 -63.54 6.40
C GLN A 40 -91.92 -62.82 7.45
N ASP A 41 -91.80 -63.37 8.66
CA ASP A 41 -90.98 -62.78 9.70
C ASP A 41 -89.49 -62.91 9.36
N ASP A 42 -89.05 -64.05 8.82
CA ASP A 42 -87.69 -64.23 8.31
C ASP A 42 -87.36 -63.22 7.19
N ILE A 43 -88.28 -62.99 6.25
CA ILE A 43 -88.10 -62.00 5.18
C ILE A 43 -87.94 -60.59 5.77
N LYS A 44 -88.74 -60.22 6.78
CA LYS A 44 -88.61 -58.92 7.46
C LYS A 44 -87.26 -58.81 8.17
N GLU A 45 -86.85 -59.84 8.90
CA GLU A 45 -85.57 -59.85 9.62
C GLU A 45 -84.38 -59.74 8.67
N ILE A 46 -84.37 -60.53 7.60
CA ILE A 46 -83.33 -60.49 6.56
C ILE A 46 -83.31 -59.12 5.89
N ARG A 47 -84.45 -58.52 5.58
CA ARG A 47 -84.52 -57.18 4.99
C ARG A 47 -83.95 -56.11 5.93
N ILE A 48 -84.26 -56.16 7.22
CA ILE A 48 -83.70 -55.25 8.22
C ILE A 48 -82.18 -55.40 8.29
N LYS A 49 -81.68 -56.64 8.35
CA LYS A 49 -80.23 -56.93 8.35
C LYS A 49 -79.56 -56.43 7.08
N TYR A 50 -80.17 -56.69 5.91
CA TYR A 50 -79.67 -56.25 4.62
C TYR A 50 -79.52 -54.73 4.56
N GLU A 51 -80.58 -53.99 4.91
CA GLU A 51 -80.55 -52.53 4.93
C GLU A 51 -79.52 -51.98 5.93
N ALA A 52 -79.34 -52.62 7.09
CA ALA A 52 -78.32 -52.24 8.06
C ALA A 52 -76.90 -52.45 7.50
N THR A 53 -76.63 -53.61 6.87
CA THR A 53 -75.33 -53.88 6.25
C THR A 53 -75.04 -52.99 5.05
N GLU A 54 -76.06 -52.66 4.25
CA GLU A 54 -75.91 -51.77 3.10
C GLU A 54 -75.53 -50.34 3.55
N ARG A 55 -76.16 -49.85 4.63
CA ARG A 55 -75.80 -48.56 5.24
C ARG A 55 -74.36 -48.56 5.75
N GLU A 56 -73.91 -49.62 6.41
CA GLU A 56 -72.53 -49.71 6.92
C GLU A 56 -71.51 -49.75 5.78
N VAL A 57 -71.78 -50.51 4.71
CA VAL A 57 -70.94 -50.55 3.51
C VAL A 57 -70.85 -49.16 2.86
N SER A 58 -71.98 -48.44 2.77
CA SER A 58 -71.98 -47.07 2.23
C SER A 58 -71.10 -46.13 3.06
N LYS A 59 -71.23 -46.19 4.40
CA LYS A 59 -70.43 -45.39 5.32
C LYS A 59 -68.93 -45.71 5.21
N LEU A 60 -68.57 -46.99 5.12
CA LEU A 60 -67.18 -47.41 4.95
C LEU A 60 -66.59 -46.90 3.63
N ARG A 61 -67.36 -46.92 2.54
CA ARG A 61 -66.95 -46.36 1.25
C ARG A 61 -66.74 -44.84 1.29
N GLU A 62 -67.58 -44.11 2.02
CA GLU A 62 -67.41 -42.67 2.23
C GLU A 62 -66.14 -42.35 3.02
N VAL A 63 -65.86 -43.14 4.07
CA VAL A 63 -64.64 -43.03 4.86
C VAL A 63 -63.41 -43.36 4.02
N GLU A 64 -63.44 -44.44 3.25
CA GLU A 64 -62.35 -44.83 2.34
C GLU A 64 -62.06 -43.73 1.31
N SER A 65 -63.11 -43.18 0.67
CA SER A 65 -62.99 -42.09 -0.29
C SER A 65 -62.37 -40.83 0.34
N SER A 66 -62.77 -40.50 1.56
CA SER A 66 -62.23 -39.36 2.31
C SER A 66 -60.77 -39.59 2.67
N LEU A 67 -60.43 -40.77 3.18
CA LEU A 67 -59.06 -41.16 3.53
C LEU A 67 -58.14 -41.12 2.31
N TYR A 68 -58.60 -41.65 1.16
CA TYR A 68 -57.85 -41.63 -0.09
C TYR A 68 -57.57 -40.20 -0.56
N LYS A 69 -58.56 -39.29 -0.49
CA LYS A 69 -58.37 -37.87 -0.81
C LYS A 69 -57.35 -37.21 0.12
N THR A 70 -57.42 -37.47 1.42
CA THR A 70 -56.46 -36.94 2.39
C THR A 70 -55.05 -37.48 2.13
N LEU A 71 -54.90 -38.79 1.89
CA LEU A 71 -53.61 -39.40 1.60
C LEU A 71 -52.99 -38.83 0.33
N LYS A 72 -53.78 -38.72 -0.74
CA LYS A 72 -53.33 -38.13 -2.00
C LYS A 72 -52.92 -36.67 -1.84
N THR A 73 -53.72 -35.89 -1.10
CA THR A 73 -53.38 -34.49 -0.82
C THR A 73 -52.08 -34.37 -0.02
N ALA A 74 -51.86 -35.27 0.95
CA ALA A 74 -50.62 -35.31 1.73
C ALA A 74 -49.42 -35.69 0.87
N GLU A 75 -49.57 -36.67 -0.04
CA GLU A 75 -48.56 -37.06 -1.03
C GLU A 75 -48.21 -35.90 -1.98
N ASP A 76 -49.22 -35.28 -2.59
CA ASP A 76 -49.05 -34.15 -3.50
C ASP A 76 -48.40 -32.96 -2.78
N THR A 77 -48.78 -32.70 -1.53
CA THR A 77 -48.17 -31.65 -0.69
C THR A 77 -46.72 -31.99 -0.38
N GLY A 78 -46.42 -33.23 -0.01
CA GLY A 78 -45.06 -33.68 0.25
C GLY A 78 -44.16 -33.53 -0.98
N ALA A 79 -44.63 -33.94 -2.15
CA ALA A 79 -43.92 -33.76 -3.41
C ALA A 79 -43.67 -32.28 -3.73
N ASN A 80 -44.68 -31.43 -3.56
CA ASN A 80 -44.55 -29.98 -3.77
C ASN A 80 -43.54 -29.33 -2.80
N VAL A 81 -43.53 -29.73 -1.53
CA VAL A 81 -42.56 -29.23 -0.54
C VAL A 81 -41.14 -29.62 -0.93
N ILE A 82 -40.92 -30.86 -1.38
CA ILE A 82 -39.61 -31.33 -1.84
C ILE A 82 -39.15 -30.55 -3.09
N ASP A 83 -40.03 -30.38 -4.08
CA ASP A 83 -39.73 -29.61 -5.29
C ASP A 83 -39.39 -28.14 -4.97
N GLN A 84 -40.17 -27.50 -4.09
CA GLN A 84 -39.89 -26.15 -3.63
C GLN A 84 -38.54 -26.06 -2.89
N ALA A 85 -38.26 -26.99 -1.97
CA ALA A 85 -37.00 -27.03 -1.24
C ALA A 85 -35.81 -27.19 -2.19
N ASN A 86 -35.92 -28.05 -3.21
CA ASN A 86 -34.88 -28.23 -4.22
C ASN A 86 -34.65 -26.95 -5.04
N LYS A 87 -35.72 -26.30 -5.50
CA LYS A 87 -35.63 -25.02 -6.24
C LYS A 87 -35.01 -23.93 -5.38
N THR A 88 -35.41 -23.81 -4.13
CA THR A 88 -34.85 -22.84 -3.19
C THR A 88 -33.37 -23.13 -2.92
N ALA A 89 -32.99 -24.40 -2.75
CA ALA A 89 -31.59 -24.79 -2.57
C ALA A 89 -30.74 -24.42 -3.80
N GLU A 90 -31.23 -24.69 -5.01
CA GLU A 90 -30.55 -24.31 -6.26
C GLU A 90 -30.37 -22.79 -6.38
N LEU A 91 -31.41 -22.02 -6.04
CA LEU A 91 -31.33 -20.55 -6.01
C LEU A 91 -30.30 -20.05 -4.99
N ILE A 92 -30.30 -20.60 -3.78
CA ILE A 92 -29.32 -20.24 -2.74
C ILE A 92 -27.90 -20.56 -3.22
N LEU A 93 -27.67 -21.73 -3.81
CA LEU A 93 -26.35 -22.10 -4.34
C LEU A 93 -25.91 -21.15 -5.44
N ARG A 94 -26.81 -20.80 -6.36
CA ARG A 94 -26.52 -19.85 -7.44
C ARG A 94 -26.21 -18.46 -6.91
N GLU A 95 -26.99 -17.96 -5.95
CA GLU A 95 -26.76 -16.66 -5.31
C GLU A 95 -25.43 -16.65 -4.54
N ALA A 96 -25.14 -17.71 -3.78
CA ALA A 96 -23.89 -17.86 -3.07
C ALA A 96 -22.69 -17.86 -4.02
N GLN A 97 -22.80 -18.54 -5.17
CA GLN A 97 -21.75 -18.56 -6.17
C GLN A 97 -21.55 -17.18 -6.83
N MET A 98 -22.63 -16.48 -7.20
CA MET A 98 -22.54 -15.11 -7.71
C MET A 98 -21.90 -14.15 -6.70
N LYS A 99 -22.24 -14.27 -5.41
CA LYS A 99 -21.63 -13.47 -4.34
C LYS A 99 -20.15 -13.79 -4.16
N ALA A 100 -19.79 -15.08 -4.20
CA ALA A 100 -18.39 -15.50 -4.12
C ALA A 100 -17.57 -14.96 -5.30
N ASP A 101 -18.07 -15.09 -6.53
CA ASP A 101 -17.41 -14.57 -7.73
C ASP A 101 -17.28 -13.04 -7.68
N SER A 102 -18.32 -12.34 -7.23
CA SER A 102 -18.29 -10.89 -7.02
C SER A 102 -17.22 -10.49 -6.00
N MET A 103 -17.17 -11.17 -4.85
CA MET A 103 -16.19 -10.92 -3.79
C MET A 103 -14.75 -11.17 -4.27
N VAL A 104 -14.52 -12.26 -5.01
CA VAL A 104 -13.20 -12.57 -5.59
C VAL A 104 -12.80 -11.51 -6.61
N ASN A 105 -13.72 -11.06 -7.46
CA ASN A 105 -13.44 -10.02 -8.44
C ASN A 105 -13.15 -8.66 -7.78
N GLU A 106 -13.90 -8.30 -6.74
CA GLU A 106 -13.64 -7.09 -5.95
C GLU A 106 -12.26 -7.16 -5.27
N ALA A 107 -11.93 -8.29 -4.66
CA ALA A 107 -10.62 -8.51 -4.03
C ALA A 107 -9.48 -8.41 -5.05
N LYS A 108 -9.62 -9.03 -6.22
CA LYS A 108 -8.64 -8.94 -7.33
C LYS A 108 -8.48 -7.50 -7.81
N SER A 109 -9.58 -6.76 -7.96
CA SER A 109 -9.55 -5.35 -8.37
C SER A 109 -8.82 -4.48 -7.34
N LYS A 110 -9.14 -4.65 -6.04
CA LYS A 110 -8.43 -3.94 -4.95
C LYS A 110 -6.95 -4.28 -4.90
N ALA A 111 -6.59 -5.56 -5.05
CA ALA A 111 -5.20 -5.99 -5.07
C ALA A 111 -4.44 -5.37 -6.25
N LYS A 112 -5.04 -5.37 -7.44
CA LYS A 112 -4.46 -4.74 -8.63
C LYS A 112 -4.24 -3.24 -8.41
N ASN A 113 -5.26 -2.53 -7.94
CA ASN A 113 -5.16 -1.09 -7.68
C ASN A 113 -4.09 -0.77 -6.65
N SER A 114 -3.98 -1.58 -5.58
CA SER A 114 -2.94 -1.40 -4.55
C SER A 114 -1.53 -1.63 -5.10
N ILE A 115 -1.35 -2.61 -5.99
CA ILE A 115 -0.06 -2.84 -6.67
C ILE A 115 0.27 -1.64 -7.58
N GLU A 116 -0.68 -1.19 -8.38
CA GLU A 116 -0.49 -0.03 -9.28
C GLU A 116 -0.15 1.25 -8.50
N GLU A 117 -0.82 1.49 -7.36
CA GLU A 117 -0.53 2.61 -6.47
C GLU A 117 0.88 2.50 -5.86
N ALA A 118 1.26 1.31 -5.37
CA ALA A 118 2.59 1.07 -4.81
C ALA A 118 3.70 1.26 -5.87
N GLU A 119 3.48 0.78 -7.09
CA GLU A 119 4.41 0.99 -8.21
C GLU A 119 4.53 2.47 -8.57
N TYR A 120 3.41 3.20 -8.58
CA TYR A 120 3.40 4.63 -8.84
C TYR A 120 4.20 5.40 -7.78
N VAL A 121 3.93 5.16 -6.50
CA VAL A 121 4.66 5.79 -5.38
C VAL A 121 6.14 5.44 -5.44
N SER A 122 6.49 4.18 -5.73
CA SER A 122 7.89 3.75 -5.86
C SER A 122 8.63 4.50 -6.97
N LYS A 123 7.99 4.65 -8.15
CA LYS A 123 8.56 5.43 -9.26
C LYS A 123 8.76 6.90 -8.90
N GLN A 124 7.79 7.51 -8.22
CA GLN A 124 7.92 8.89 -7.75
C GLN A 124 9.09 9.03 -6.76
N LEU A 125 9.21 8.10 -5.80
CA LEU A 125 10.29 8.11 -4.83
C LEU A 125 11.66 7.95 -5.51
N LEU A 126 11.78 7.05 -6.48
CA LEU A 126 13.03 6.87 -7.24
C LEU A 126 13.42 8.16 -7.99
N ALA A 127 12.47 8.78 -8.69
CA ALA A 127 12.71 10.04 -9.39
C ALA A 127 13.13 11.17 -8.43
N GLU A 128 12.49 11.27 -7.26
CA GLU A 128 12.86 12.24 -6.23
C GLU A 128 14.28 11.97 -5.69
N MET A 129 14.62 10.71 -5.47
CA MET A 129 15.96 10.32 -5.00
C MET A 129 17.04 10.61 -6.04
N GLU A 130 16.78 10.35 -7.33
CA GLU A 130 17.70 10.69 -8.42
C GLU A 130 17.98 12.20 -8.46
N GLU A 131 16.94 13.04 -8.35
CA GLU A 131 17.11 14.49 -8.31
C GLU A 131 17.87 14.94 -7.06
N ARG A 132 17.58 14.36 -5.89
CA ARG A 132 18.34 14.64 -4.64
C ARG A 132 19.81 14.28 -4.78
N VAL A 133 20.14 13.13 -5.36
CA VAL A 133 21.53 12.71 -5.59
C VAL A 133 22.24 13.68 -6.53
N LYS A 134 21.57 14.10 -7.62
CA LYS A 134 22.11 15.08 -8.56
C LYS A 134 22.37 16.43 -7.91
N MET A 135 21.41 16.93 -7.13
CA MET A 135 21.55 18.16 -6.34
C MET A 135 22.70 18.06 -5.35
N LEU A 136 22.82 16.94 -4.63
CA LEU A 136 23.92 16.70 -3.70
C LEU A 136 25.28 16.71 -4.42
N GLY A 137 25.38 16.08 -5.59
CA GLY A 137 26.57 16.14 -6.44
C GLY A 137 26.95 17.56 -6.86
N GLN A 138 25.97 18.40 -7.20
CA GLN A 138 26.19 19.82 -7.49
C GLN A 138 26.68 20.59 -6.26
N HIS A 139 26.08 20.34 -5.08
CA HIS A 139 26.52 20.94 -3.82
C HIS A 139 27.97 20.57 -3.50
N TYR A 140 28.37 19.31 -3.67
CA TYR A 140 29.75 18.88 -3.49
C TYR A 140 30.72 19.62 -4.43
N LYS A 141 30.37 19.77 -5.71
CA LYS A 141 31.21 20.48 -6.68
C LYS A 141 31.38 21.96 -6.32
N THR A 142 30.32 22.62 -5.88
CA THR A 142 30.38 24.01 -5.41
C THR A 142 31.24 24.14 -4.15
N LEU A 143 31.14 23.19 -3.23
CA LEU A 143 31.97 23.17 -2.02
C LEU A 143 33.45 22.95 -2.34
N GLU A 144 33.77 22.09 -3.31
CA GLU A 144 35.14 21.89 -3.79
C GLU A 144 35.72 23.18 -4.39
N LEU A 145 34.94 23.90 -5.21
CA LEU A 145 35.34 25.21 -5.72
C LEU A 145 35.59 26.22 -4.60
N HIS A 146 34.73 26.26 -3.57
CA HIS A 146 34.96 27.13 -2.40
C HIS A 146 36.24 26.76 -1.66
N LYS A 147 36.52 25.47 -1.48
CA LYS A 147 37.76 24.97 -0.86
C LYS A 147 38.98 25.40 -1.68
N ASP A 148 38.95 25.24 -3.00
CA ASP A 148 40.07 25.63 -3.88
C ASP A 148 40.30 27.15 -3.89
N ASN A 149 39.22 27.94 -3.92
CA ASN A 149 39.28 29.39 -3.80
C ASN A 149 39.92 29.82 -2.47
N LEU A 150 39.49 29.22 -1.35
CA LEU A 150 40.06 29.51 -0.02
C LEU A 150 41.55 29.14 0.04
N LEU A 151 41.96 28.00 -0.52
CA LEU A 151 43.36 27.61 -0.60
C LEU A 151 44.19 28.61 -1.43
N SER A 152 43.63 29.10 -2.54
CA SER A 152 44.28 30.13 -3.35
C SER A 152 44.41 31.46 -2.59
N ASP A 153 43.36 31.88 -1.87
CA ASP A 153 43.41 33.08 -1.04
C ASP A 153 44.43 32.96 0.09
N MET A 154 44.51 31.80 0.74
CA MET A 154 45.52 31.54 1.77
C MET A 154 46.95 31.59 1.20
N LYS A 155 47.18 31.03 0.01
CA LYS A 155 48.47 31.14 -0.69
C LYS A 155 48.83 32.59 -0.99
N ARG A 156 47.86 33.37 -1.48
CA ARG A 156 48.05 34.80 -1.76
C ARG A 156 48.38 35.58 -0.49
N LEU A 157 47.63 35.39 0.59
CA LEU A 157 47.88 36.04 1.88
C LEU A 157 49.25 35.67 2.46
N ALA A 158 49.66 34.41 2.33
CA ALA A 158 50.99 33.96 2.74
C ALA A 158 52.09 34.65 1.92
N ALA A 159 51.94 34.72 0.60
CA ALA A 159 52.89 35.43 -0.28
C ALA A 159 52.98 36.93 0.07
N GLU A 160 51.85 37.60 0.25
CA GLU A 160 51.81 39.01 0.65
C GLU A 160 52.48 39.25 2.02
N THR A 161 52.32 38.30 2.95
CA THR A 161 52.95 38.38 4.27
C THR A 161 54.45 38.18 4.16
N ILE A 162 54.93 37.22 3.36
CA ILE A 162 56.36 37.03 3.07
C ILE A 162 56.95 38.30 2.46
N ASP A 163 56.28 38.90 1.46
CA ASP A 163 56.73 40.14 0.82
C ASP A 163 56.78 41.33 1.80
N ARG A 164 55.87 41.39 2.78
CA ARG A 164 55.93 42.40 3.85
C ARG A 164 57.10 42.17 4.80
N VAL A 165 57.35 40.91 5.18
CA VAL A 165 58.48 40.53 6.05
C VAL A 165 59.82 40.85 5.36
N GLU A 166 59.98 40.53 4.08
CA GLU A 166 61.20 40.86 3.34
C GLU A 166 61.39 42.38 3.20
N ARG A 167 60.33 43.15 2.92
CA ARG A 167 60.39 44.63 2.92
C ARG A 167 60.77 45.22 4.28
N ALA A 168 60.25 44.65 5.37
CA ALA A 168 60.62 45.09 6.72
C ALA A 168 62.10 44.77 7.02
N LYS A 169 62.59 43.61 6.56
CA LYS A 169 63.99 43.19 6.71
C LYS A 169 64.95 44.06 5.89
N THR A 170 64.60 44.44 4.66
CA THR A 170 65.40 45.38 3.87
C THR A 170 65.44 46.76 4.50
N ALA A 171 64.28 47.29 4.94
CA ALA A 171 64.22 48.57 5.64
C ALA A 171 65.03 48.57 6.95
N ALA A 172 65.07 47.44 7.68
CA ALA A 172 65.91 47.30 8.87
C ALA A 172 67.41 47.19 8.57
N ARG A 173 67.79 46.73 7.36
CA ARG A 173 69.19 46.64 6.91
C ARG A 173 69.81 48.00 6.65
N ASP A 174 69.00 48.97 6.21
CA ASP A 174 69.43 50.34 5.93
C ASP A 174 69.51 51.21 7.20
N PHE A 175 69.08 50.69 8.36
CA PHE A 175 69.18 51.38 9.64
C PHE A 175 70.47 51.00 10.36
N ASP A 176 71.51 51.84 10.23
CA ASP A 176 72.74 51.75 11.02
C ASP A 176 72.61 52.59 12.31
N PRO A 177 72.43 51.96 13.49
CA PRO A 177 72.18 52.67 14.75
C PRO A 177 73.35 53.59 15.14
N ASP A 178 74.58 53.22 14.81
CA ASP A 178 75.77 53.97 15.18
C ASP A 178 75.94 55.22 14.30
N GLN A 179 75.62 55.10 13.01
CA GLN A 179 75.66 56.22 12.08
C GLN A 179 74.58 57.27 12.41
N HIS A 180 73.38 56.83 12.79
CA HIS A 180 72.31 57.74 13.23
C HIS A 180 72.60 58.38 14.59
N LEU A 181 73.25 57.66 15.53
CA LEU A 181 73.71 58.24 16.80
C LEU A 181 74.78 59.31 16.60
N ALA A 182 75.69 59.11 15.64
CA ALA A 182 76.71 60.10 15.30
C ALA A 182 76.11 61.39 14.72
N LEU A 183 75.11 61.26 13.83
CA LEU A 183 74.38 62.41 13.27
C LEU A 183 73.60 63.17 14.33
N ALA A 184 72.92 62.48 15.25
CA ALA A 184 72.19 63.10 16.36
C ALA A 184 73.13 63.85 17.34
N LYS A 185 74.30 63.27 17.66
CA LYS A 185 75.35 63.94 18.45
C LYS A 185 75.90 65.19 17.74
N ARG A 186 76.04 65.15 16.41
CA ARG A 186 76.52 66.29 15.61
C ARG A 186 75.51 67.44 15.59
N GLU A 187 74.24 67.12 15.36
CA GLU A 187 73.14 68.11 15.39
C GLU A 187 72.97 68.73 16.78
N SER A 188 73.06 67.93 17.85
CA SER A 188 73.06 68.42 19.23
C SER A 188 74.21 69.39 19.53
N LYS A 189 75.42 69.12 19.04
CA LYS A 189 76.55 70.05 19.18
C LYS A 189 76.32 71.37 18.42
N ARG A 190 75.63 71.33 17.29
CA ARG A 190 75.35 72.52 16.45
C ARG A 190 74.29 73.43 17.07
N THR A 191 73.36 72.90 17.85
CA THR A 191 72.31 73.69 18.54
C THR A 191 72.77 74.31 19.86
N LEU A 192 73.77 73.73 20.52
CA LEU A 192 74.31 74.22 21.80
C LEU A 192 75.34 75.36 21.66
N PHE A 193 75.96 75.56 20.49
CA PHE A 193 76.97 76.61 20.25
C PHE A 193 76.81 77.30 18.88
N PRO A 194 75.95 78.35 18.78
CA PRO A 194 75.58 78.95 17.50
C PRO A 194 76.69 79.69 16.74
N ASN A 195 77.78 80.10 17.42
CA ASN A 195 78.85 80.92 16.84
C ASN A 195 80.23 80.22 16.83
N ALA A 196 80.30 78.90 17.07
CA ALA A 196 81.58 78.17 17.15
C ALA A 196 82.27 77.97 15.78
N GLU A 197 81.55 78.10 14.66
CA GLU A 197 82.13 78.02 13.31
C GLU A 197 82.89 79.31 12.94
N VAL A 198 82.44 80.48 13.41
CA VAL A 198 83.09 81.79 13.16
C VAL A 198 84.44 81.90 13.89
N GLU A 199 84.58 81.31 15.09
CA GLU A 199 85.86 81.28 15.81
C GLU A 199 86.90 80.34 15.17
N ARG A 200 86.47 79.30 14.44
CA ARG A 200 87.38 78.40 13.70
C ARG A 200 87.87 79.02 12.40
N GLU A 201 87.04 79.78 11.70
CA GLU A 201 87.44 80.47 10.45
C GLU A 201 88.46 81.60 10.72
N ILE A 202 88.33 82.35 11.81
CA ILE A 202 89.32 83.38 12.20
C ILE A 202 90.67 82.74 12.57
N LYS A 203 90.67 81.55 13.18
CA LYS A 203 91.92 80.80 13.51
C LYS A 203 92.63 80.22 12.28
N ASN A 204 91.88 79.86 11.24
CA ASN A 204 92.46 79.27 10.02
C ASN A 204 93.01 80.31 9.03
N ALA A 205 92.61 81.58 9.11
CA ALA A 205 93.13 82.65 8.23
C ALA A 205 94.54 83.16 8.57
N MET A 206 95.12 82.75 9.72
CA MET A 206 96.42 83.24 10.21
C MET A 206 97.62 82.30 9.92
N ALA A 207 97.52 81.36 8.97
CA ALA A 207 98.62 80.45 8.65
C ALA A 207 98.84 80.24 7.12
N LEU A 208 100.03 80.62 6.62
CA LEU A 208 100.61 80.27 5.30
C LEU A 208 102.16 80.34 5.39
N PRO A 209 102.96 79.78 4.45
CA PRO A 209 102.80 78.55 3.63
C PRO A 209 104.12 77.76 3.40
N SER A 210 104.09 76.60 2.70
CA SER A 210 105.21 75.98 1.91
C SER A 210 104.67 74.78 1.10
N GLN A 211 104.56 74.84 -0.23
CA GLN A 211 105.52 74.56 -1.33
C GLN A 211 105.34 73.17 -2.01
N GLU A 212 105.36 73.21 -3.34
CA GLU A 212 105.08 72.17 -4.33
C GLU A 212 106.27 71.22 -4.59
N ALA A 213 106.00 70.02 -5.11
CA ALA A 213 106.96 69.21 -5.86
C ALA A 213 106.33 68.64 -7.13
N VAL A 214 107.15 68.63 -8.18
CA VAL A 214 106.82 68.72 -9.61
C VAL A 214 106.87 67.35 -10.32
N LYS A 215 106.09 67.23 -11.41
CA LYS A 215 106.06 66.14 -12.40
C LYS A 215 107.20 66.27 -13.42
N GLU A 216 107.77 65.15 -13.87
CA GLU A 216 108.59 65.07 -15.08
C GLU A 216 108.17 63.89 -16.00
N VAL A 217 108.30 64.13 -17.32
CA VAL A 217 107.87 63.33 -18.50
C VAL A 217 108.97 63.53 -19.59
N PRO A 218 108.99 62.88 -20.78
CA PRO A 218 109.45 61.54 -21.19
C PRO A 218 110.61 61.54 -22.25
N GLN A 219 111.06 60.35 -22.73
CA GLN A 219 111.63 60.14 -24.08
C GLN A 219 111.23 58.76 -24.70
N PRO A 220 111.16 58.59 -26.05
CA PRO A 220 110.26 57.62 -26.73
C PRO A 220 110.93 56.60 -27.69
N VAL A 221 110.33 55.41 -27.94
CA VAL A 221 110.35 54.68 -29.27
C VAL A 221 109.22 53.58 -29.38
N PHE A 222 108.34 53.71 -30.41
CA PHE A 222 107.53 52.77 -31.24
C PHE A 222 106.73 51.51 -30.76
N SER A 223 105.39 51.57 -30.98
CA SER A 223 104.36 50.63 -31.59
C SER A 223 104.54 49.08 -31.57
N THR A 224 103.55 48.17 -31.45
CA THR A 224 102.05 48.19 -31.51
C THR A 224 101.47 46.81 -31.09
N GLU A 225 100.28 46.82 -30.45
CA GLU A 225 99.06 45.97 -30.62
C GLU A 225 99.05 44.44 -30.35
N PHE A 226 98.24 43.86 -29.42
CA PHE A 226 96.76 43.72 -29.21
C PHE A 226 96.31 42.28 -29.57
N LYS A 227 95.22 41.62 -29.10
CA LYS A 227 94.17 41.68 -28.03
C LYS A 227 93.26 40.45 -28.35
N ALA A 228 92.30 39.94 -27.57
CA ALA A 228 91.59 40.25 -26.33
C ALA A 228 91.01 38.90 -25.82
N GLN A 229 91.34 38.43 -24.61
CA GLN A 229 90.75 38.70 -23.29
C GLN A 229 89.61 37.74 -22.86
N LYS A 230 90.13 36.65 -22.26
CA LYS A 230 89.68 35.70 -21.22
C LYS A 230 89.30 36.39 -19.89
N SER A 231 88.79 35.76 -18.84
CA SER A 231 88.17 34.46 -18.46
C SER A 231 88.07 34.56 -16.92
N PHE A 232 86.90 34.35 -16.31
CA PHE A 232 86.50 33.16 -15.53
C PHE A 232 87.53 32.65 -14.50
N PHE A 233 87.22 32.93 -13.22
CA PHE A 233 87.56 32.24 -11.97
C PHE A 233 89.02 31.90 -11.62
N ASP A 234 89.18 31.77 -10.30
CA ASP A 234 90.25 31.09 -9.57
C ASP A 234 91.56 31.86 -9.40
N ASP A 235 92.16 31.95 -8.22
CA ASP A 235 91.77 31.55 -6.87
C ASP A 235 92.90 32.01 -5.93
N ILE A 236 92.51 32.33 -4.70
CA ILE A 236 93.15 31.88 -3.45
C ILE A 236 94.63 32.25 -3.20
N GLN A 237 94.82 33.01 -2.12
CA GLN A 237 95.48 32.45 -0.93
C GLN A 237 94.53 32.51 0.25
#